data_AF-A0A946WCG7-F1
#
_entry.id   AF-A0A946WCG7-F1
#
_cell.length_a   1.000
_cell.length_b   1.000
_cell.length_c   1.000
_cell.angle_alpha   90.00
_cell.angle_beta   90.00
_cell.angle_gamma   90.00
#
_symmetry.space_group_name_H-M   'P 1'
#
loop_
_entity.id
_entity.type
_entity.pdbx_description
1 polymer ?
#
loop_
_entity_poly.entity_id
_entity_poly.type
_entity_poly.pdbx_seq_one_letter_code
_entity_poly.pdbx_strand_id
1 'polypeptide(L)'
;MMRKTLFILLFAFASLVQAQSLNHNATLFTVADQAVTVGEFMYVFNKNKDVGHGIDPKSPREYLQLYSQFKQKVALAESAGKDTLAQFLREYNGYYRELLKPYM
;
A
#
# COMPACT_ATOMS: atom_id res chain seq x y z
N MET A 1 -7.19 39.70 30.07
CA MET A 1 -6.01 38.80 30.12
C MET A 1 -6.34 37.35 29.70
N MET A 2 -7.48 36.78 30.14
CA MET A 2 -7.87 35.38 29.87
C MET A 2 -8.10 35.01 28.38
N ARG A 3 -8.53 35.95 27.52
CA ARG A 3 -8.69 35.66 26.08
C ARG A 3 -7.35 35.41 25.38
N LYS A 4 -6.29 36.15 25.75
CA LYS A 4 -4.95 36.00 25.15
C LYS A 4 -4.28 34.68 25.59
N THR A 5 -4.46 34.29 26.85
CA THR A 5 -3.98 32.99 27.34
C THR A 5 -4.71 31.81 26.68
N LEU A 6 -6.01 31.96 26.40
CA LEU A 6 -6.79 30.95 25.66
C LEU A 6 -6.30 30.78 24.21
N PHE A 7 -5.98 31.88 23.53
CA PHE A 7 -5.39 31.83 22.17
C PHE A 7 -4.00 31.17 22.15
N ILE A 8 -3.16 31.43 23.16
CA ILE A 8 -1.84 30.82 23.28
C ILE A 8 -1.96 29.31 23.52
N LEU A 9 -2.90 28.88 24.39
CA LEU A 9 -3.16 27.46 24.63
C LEU A 9 -3.72 26.75 23.38
N LEU A 10 -4.59 27.42 22.60
CA LEU A 10 -5.13 26.86 21.35
C LEU A 10 -4.04 26.70 20.28
N PHE A 11 -3.13 27.67 20.16
CA PHE A 11 -2.01 27.60 19.22
C PHE A 11 -0.99 26.51 19.63
N ALA A 12 -0.71 26.37 20.93
CA ALA A 12 0.15 25.30 21.46
C ALA A 12 -0.48 23.91 21.35
N PHE A 13 -1.81 23.79 21.34
CA PHE A 13 -2.50 22.53 21.08
C PHE A 13 -2.46 22.17 19.58
N ALA A 14 -2.58 23.16 18.69
CA ALA A 14 -2.51 22.94 17.23
C ALA A 14 -1.13 22.46 16.75
N SER A 15 -0.04 22.80 17.45
CA SER A 15 1.31 22.29 17.14
C SER A 15 1.53 20.85 17.60
N LEU A 16 0.79 20.35 18.59
CA LEU A 16 0.85 18.94 19.02
C LEU A 16 0.16 17.98 18.03
N VAL A 17 -0.81 18.46 17.25
CA VAL A 17 -1.57 17.65 16.28
C VAL A 17 -0.73 17.27 15.04
N GLN A 18 0.30 18.05 14.71
CA GLN A 18 1.14 17.81 13.53
C GLN A 18 2.21 16.71 13.72
N ALA A 19 2.31 16.11 14.91
CA ALA A 19 3.31 15.08 15.22
C ALA A 19 2.91 13.66 14.76
N GLN A 20 1.71 13.44 14.25
CA GLN A 20 1.26 12.12 13.79
C GLN A 20 1.60 11.88 12.32
N SER A 21 2.90 11.88 11.98
CA SER A 21 3.33 11.42 10.67
C SER A 21 3.26 9.88 10.61
N LEU A 22 2.63 9.35 9.57
CA LEU A 22 2.71 7.92 9.29
C LEU A 22 4.16 7.59 8.97
N ASN A 23 4.76 6.68 9.74
CA ASN A 23 6.07 6.14 9.38
C ASN A 23 5.89 5.21 8.16
N HIS A 24 6.01 5.79 6.96
CA HIS A 24 5.83 5.08 5.69
C HIS A 24 6.77 3.89 5.55
N ASN A 25 7.94 3.93 6.19
CA ASN A 25 8.95 2.87 6.12
C ASN A 25 8.74 1.79 7.19
N ALA A 26 7.80 1.97 8.13
CA ALA A 26 7.50 0.95 9.11
C ALA A 26 6.97 -0.30 8.40
N THR A 27 7.52 -1.46 8.76
CA THR A 27 6.99 -2.76 8.34
C THR A 27 5.61 -2.95 8.93
N LEU A 28 4.62 -3.15 8.08
CA LEU A 28 3.23 -3.40 8.45
C LEU A 28 3.01 -4.90 8.69
N PHE A 29 3.56 -5.75 7.82
CA PHE A 29 3.60 -7.20 7.98
C PHE A 29 4.70 -7.80 7.09
N THR A 30 5.01 -9.07 7.31
CA THR A 30 5.99 -9.83 6.51
C THR A 30 5.32 -11.08 5.94
N VAL A 31 5.66 -11.44 4.70
CA VAL A 31 5.28 -12.70 4.07
C VAL A 31 6.56 -13.38 3.56
N ALA A 32 6.84 -14.58 4.05
CA ALA A 32 8.14 -15.23 3.88
C ALA A 32 9.27 -14.27 4.31
N ASP A 33 10.21 -13.96 3.41
CA ASP A 33 11.31 -13.03 3.66
C ASP A 33 11.05 -11.61 3.12
N GLN A 34 9.81 -11.30 2.72
CA GLN A 34 9.44 -10.00 2.17
C GLN A 34 8.62 -9.16 3.15
N ALA A 35 9.18 -8.02 3.57
CA ALA A 35 8.48 -7.03 4.37
C ALA A 35 7.59 -6.14 3.48
N VAL A 36 6.35 -5.94 3.89
CA VAL A 36 5.43 -4.96 3.31
C VAL A 36 5.37 -3.76 4.23
N THR A 37 5.66 -2.58 3.70
CA THR A 37 5.66 -1.33 4.49
C THR A 37 4.29 -0.67 4.53
N VAL A 38 4.08 0.23 5.48
CA VAL A 38 2.90 1.10 5.53
C VAL A 38 2.76 1.88 4.21
N GLY A 39 3.86 2.42 3.67
CA GLY A 39 3.84 3.20 2.44
C GLY A 39 3.42 2.39 1.22
N GLU A 40 3.93 1.16 1.06
CA GLU A 40 3.53 0.25 -0.01
C GLU A 40 2.03 -0.06 0.06
N PHE A 41 1.56 -0.46 1.24
CA PHE A 41 0.14 -0.77 1.43
C PHE A 41 -0.76 0.43 1.10
N MET A 42 -0.41 1.61 1.61
CA MET A 42 -1.19 2.83 1.38
C MET A 42 -1.17 3.25 -0.10
N TYR A 43 -0.05 3.06 -0.80
CA TYR A 43 0.02 3.31 -2.24
C TYR A 43 -0.97 2.41 -3.01
N VAL A 44 -0.94 1.11 -2.74
CA VAL A 44 -1.82 0.14 -3.42
C VAL A 44 -3.29 0.38 -3.07
N PHE A 45 -3.60 0.63 -1.78
CA PHE A 45 -4.95 0.95 -1.34
C PHE A 45 -5.48 2.20 -2.03
N ASN A 46 -4.73 3.31 -2.00
CA ASN A 46 -5.17 4.58 -2.57
C ASN A 46 -5.31 4.53 -4.10
N LYS A 47 -4.48 3.74 -4.78
CA LYS A 47 -4.59 3.53 -6.24
C LYS A 47 -5.87 2.79 -6.63
N ASN A 48 -6.32 1.85 -5.79
CA ASN A 48 -7.43 0.95 -6.13
C ASN A 48 -8.75 1.31 -5.46
N LYS A 49 -8.75 2.15 -4.40
CA LYS A 49 -9.94 2.44 -3.60
C LYS A 49 -11.10 2.99 -4.43
N ASP A 50 -10.83 3.83 -5.43
CA ASP A 50 -11.89 4.48 -6.20
C ASP A 50 -12.55 3.51 -7.19
N VAL A 51 -11.75 2.64 -7.82
CA VAL A 51 -12.26 1.53 -8.66
C VAL A 51 -13.04 0.54 -7.80
N GLY A 52 -12.50 0.17 -6.64
CA GLY A 52 -13.13 -0.77 -5.71
C GLY A 52 -14.43 -0.24 -5.10
N HIS A 53 -14.52 1.06 -4.81
CA HIS A 53 -15.69 1.68 -4.20
C HIS A 53 -16.94 1.56 -5.09
N GLY A 54 -16.79 1.51 -6.41
CA GLY A 54 -17.91 1.30 -7.33
C GLY A 54 -18.45 -0.13 -7.37
N ILE A 55 -17.73 -1.10 -6.80
CA ILE A 55 -18.04 -2.54 -6.88
C ILE A 55 -18.35 -3.12 -5.50
N ASP A 56 -17.41 -2.95 -4.56
CA ASP A 56 -17.45 -3.49 -3.21
C ASP A 56 -16.58 -2.59 -2.30
N PRO A 57 -17.17 -1.55 -1.68
CA PRO A 57 -16.47 -0.64 -0.79
C PRO A 57 -15.82 -1.39 0.38
N LYS A 58 -14.49 -1.28 0.50
CA LYS A 58 -13.75 -1.85 1.62
C LYS A 58 -13.08 -0.77 2.43
N SER A 59 -13.17 -0.89 3.75
CA SER A 59 -12.33 -0.12 4.65
C SER A 59 -10.84 -0.48 4.42
N PRO A 60 -9.91 0.41 4.81
CA PRO A 60 -8.48 0.09 4.77
C PRO A 60 -8.13 -1.24 5.49
N ARG A 61 -8.84 -1.56 6.58
CA ARG A 61 -8.62 -2.79 7.34
C ARG A 61 -9.03 -4.05 6.56
N GLU A 62 -10.19 -4.03 5.92
CA GLU A 62 -10.65 -5.15 5.10
C GLU A 62 -9.76 -5.33 3.87
N TYR A 63 -9.36 -4.22 3.24
CA TYR A 63 -8.43 -4.27 2.12
C TYR A 63 -7.04 -4.80 2.53
N LEU A 64 -6.56 -4.47 3.74
CA LEU A 64 -5.31 -5.02 4.29
C LEU A 64 -5.35 -6.54 4.41
N GLN A 65 -6.47 -7.10 4.87
CA GLN A 65 -6.63 -8.55 4.96
C GLN A 65 -6.53 -9.21 3.58
N LEU A 66 -7.20 -8.65 2.57
CA LEU A 66 -7.14 -9.14 1.19
C LEU A 66 -5.73 -9.02 0.61
N TYR A 67 -5.08 -7.87 0.83
CA TYR A 67 -3.72 -7.63 0.35
C TYR A 67 -2.72 -8.60 0.98
N SER A 68 -2.83 -8.86 2.28
CA SER A 68 -1.98 -9.83 2.98
C SER A 68 -2.18 -11.25 2.42
N GLN A 69 -3.42 -11.69 2.22
CA GLN A 69 -3.73 -12.99 1.62
C GLN A 69 -3.22 -13.09 0.17
N PHE A 70 -3.33 -12.01 -0.60
CA PHE A 70 -2.78 -11.93 -1.95
C PHE A 70 -1.26 -12.13 -1.93
N LYS A 71 -0.54 -11.40 -1.07
CA LYS A 71 0.92 -11.54 -0.93
C LYS A 71 1.33 -12.95 -0.52
N GLN A 72 0.57 -13.60 0.38
CA GLN A 72 0.78 -15.01 0.74
C GLN A 72 0.64 -15.95 -0.45
N LYS A 73 -0.39 -15.76 -1.29
CA LYS A 73 -0.59 -16.58 -2.51
C LYS A 73 0.53 -16.38 -3.52
N VAL A 74 1.01 -15.16 -3.69
CA VAL A 74 2.16 -14.86 -4.58
C VAL A 74 3.41 -15.58 -4.08
N ALA A 75 3.75 -15.42 -2.79
CA ALA A 75 4.93 -16.06 -2.22
C ALA A 75 4.88 -17.60 -2.33
N LEU A 76 3.69 -18.20 -2.14
CA LEU A 76 3.50 -19.64 -2.33
C LEU A 76 3.72 -20.03 -3.80
N ALA A 77 3.18 -19.26 -4.75
CA ALA A 77 3.35 -19.53 -6.18
C ALA A 77 4.82 -19.42 -6.62
N GLU A 78 5.55 -18.41 -6.15
CA GLU A 78 6.99 -18.23 -6.38
C GLU A 78 7.79 -19.38 -5.78
N SER A 79 7.49 -19.80 -4.55
CA SER A 79 8.13 -20.97 -3.92
C SER A 79 7.89 -22.28 -4.69
N ALA A 80 6.76 -22.36 -5.41
CA ALA A 80 6.41 -23.48 -6.27
C ALA A 80 6.93 -23.31 -7.71
N GLY A 81 7.75 -22.29 -7.98
CA GLY A 81 8.36 -22.00 -9.27
C GLY A 81 7.37 -21.60 -10.36
N LYS A 82 6.17 -21.12 -10.01
CA LYS A 82 5.12 -20.81 -11.00
C LYS A 82 5.48 -19.62 -11.89
N ASP A 83 6.26 -18.70 -11.36
CA ASP A 83 6.87 -17.56 -12.04
C ASP A 83 7.92 -17.96 -13.09
N THR A 84 8.44 -19.20 -13.03
CA THR A 84 9.43 -19.72 -14.00
C THR A 84 8.82 -20.49 -15.17
N LEU A 85 7.50 -20.73 -15.13
CA LEU A 85 6.81 -21.50 -16.17
C LEU A 85 6.93 -20.78 -17.52
N ALA A 86 7.24 -21.53 -18.58
CA ALA A 86 7.41 -20.97 -19.91
C ALA A 86 6.17 -20.18 -20.39
N GLN A 87 4.96 -20.60 -20.00
CA GLN A 87 3.74 -19.83 -20.30
C GLN A 87 3.71 -18.49 -19.58
N PHE A 88 3.97 -18.47 -18.27
CA PHE A 88 4.02 -17.25 -17.49
C PHE A 88 5.07 -16.28 -18.06
N LEU A 89 6.28 -16.77 -18.33
CA LEU A 89 7.35 -15.94 -18.91
C LEU A 89 6.96 -15.36 -20.28
N ARG A 90 6.24 -16.11 -21.12
CA ARG A 90 5.76 -15.59 -22.42
C ARG A 90 4.78 -14.44 -22.22
N GLU A 91 3.80 -14.59 -21.33
CA GLU A 91 2.78 -13.58 -21.04
C GLU A 91 3.41 -12.34 -20.36
N TYR A 92 4.22 -12.55 -19.32
CA TYR A 92 4.93 -11.49 -18.60
C TYR A 92 5.78 -10.62 -19.56
N ASN A 93 6.59 -11.26 -20.40
CA ASN A 93 7.43 -10.54 -21.36
C ASN A 93 6.59 -9.82 -22.44
N GLY A 94 5.39 -10.32 -22.74
CA GLY A 94 4.42 -9.64 -23.58
C GLY A 94 4.00 -8.29 -22.98
N TYR A 95 3.44 -8.32 -21.77
CA TYR A 95 3.03 -7.10 -21.06
C TYR A 95 4.19 -6.14 -20.83
N TYR A 96 5.37 -6.66 -20.49
CA TYR A 96 6.57 -5.85 -20.31
C TYR A 96 6.92 -5.07 -21.59
N ARG A 97 6.93 -5.73 -22.75
CA ARG A 97 7.19 -5.07 -24.03
C ARG A 97 6.14 -4.03 -24.37
N GLU A 98 4.87 -4.30 -24.09
CA GLU A 98 3.79 -3.33 -24.34
C GLU A 98 3.95 -2.06 -23.52
N LEU A 99 4.34 -2.20 -22.25
CA LEU A 99 4.57 -1.07 -21.36
C LEU A 99 5.78 -0.21 -21.79
N LEU A 100 6.76 -0.82 -22.47
CA LEU A 100 7.95 -0.12 -22.98
C LEU A 100 7.72 0.69 -24.27
N LYS A 101 6.65 0.39 -25.05
CA LYS A 101 6.39 1.04 -26.34
C LYS A 101 6.44 2.58 -26.32
N PRO A 102 5.93 3.29 -25.28
CA PRO A 102 6.01 4.75 -25.24
C PRO A 102 7.42 5.33 -25.02
N TYR A 103 8.41 4.50 -24.70
CA TYR A 103 9.78 4.89 -24.37
C TYR A 103 10.81 4.42 -25.41
N MET A 104 10.36 3.80 -26.52
CA MET A 104 11.17 3.36 -27.65
C MET A 104 10.90 4.25 -28.87
#